data_AF-I4YY59-F1
#
_entry.id   AF-I4YY59-F1
#
_cell.length_a   1.000
_cell.length_b   1.000
_cell.length_c   1.000
_cell.angle_alpha   90.00
_cell.angle_beta   90.00
_cell.angle_gamma   90.00
#
_symmetry.space_group_name_H-M   'P 1'
#
loop_
_entity.id
_entity.type
_entity.pdbx_description
1 polymer ?
#
loop_
_entity_poly.entity_id
_entity_poly.type
_entity_poly.pdbx_seq_one_letter_code
_entity_poly.pdbx_strand_id
1 'polypeptide(L)'
;MLAKKKSSESRNRRVTRVEPPVLEEAIVAAQGLTDDIDSQVEIAAQLMGLPEEEVRPVVLKSAPLPRRSERAPERLLMPERPEGPKVVVVERKRPRLVMPR
;
A
#
# COMPACT_ATOMS: atom_id res chain seq x y z
N MET A 1 6.48 34.59 -16.05
CA MET A 1 6.17 33.90 -14.77
C MET A 1 7.36 33.05 -14.36
N LEU A 2 7.97 33.31 -13.20
CA LEU A 2 9.24 32.73 -12.78
C LEU A 2 9.07 31.25 -12.38
N ALA A 3 9.78 30.34 -13.06
CA ALA A 3 9.83 28.93 -12.70
C ALA A 3 10.59 28.76 -11.37
N LYS A 4 9.87 28.34 -10.32
CA LYS A 4 10.42 28.12 -8.98
C LYS A 4 11.34 26.89 -8.99
N LYS A 5 12.66 27.10 -8.90
CA LYS A 5 13.65 26.00 -8.78
C LYS A 5 13.42 25.26 -7.46
N LYS A 6 13.07 23.97 -7.53
CA LYS A 6 12.95 23.08 -6.36
C LYS A 6 14.31 22.94 -5.66
N SER A 7 14.34 23.11 -4.33
CA SER A 7 15.57 23.03 -3.54
C SER A 7 16.17 21.62 -3.56
N SER A 8 17.50 21.55 -3.47
CA SER A 8 18.33 20.35 -3.56
C SER A 8 18.06 19.28 -2.50
N GLU A 9 17.29 19.59 -1.47
CA GLU A 9 16.96 18.73 -0.33
C GLU A 9 15.99 17.59 -0.68
N SER A 10 15.22 17.75 -1.76
CA SER A 10 14.21 16.77 -2.19
C SER A 10 14.74 15.68 -3.12
N ARG A 11 15.99 15.78 -3.61
CA ARG A 11 16.50 14.87 -4.65
C ARG A 11 16.73 13.44 -4.17
N ASN A 12 16.86 13.21 -2.86
CA ASN A 12 17.07 11.90 -2.25
C ASN A 12 15.95 11.46 -1.29
N ARG A 13 14.85 12.20 -1.21
CA ARG A 13 13.72 11.84 -0.33
C ARG A 13 12.80 10.88 -1.09
N ARG A 14 12.77 9.61 -0.67
CA ARG A 14 11.78 8.66 -1.15
C ARG A 14 10.41 9.08 -0.63
N VAL A 15 9.54 9.54 -1.53
CA VAL A 15 8.15 9.92 -1.22
C VAL A 15 7.25 8.87 -1.84
N THR A 16 6.36 8.29 -1.03
CA THR A 16 5.31 7.40 -1.53
C THR A 16 4.32 8.23 -2.33
N ARG A 17 4.06 7.82 -3.57
CA ARG A 17 2.98 8.41 -4.37
C ARG A 17 1.66 8.04 -3.71
N VAL A 18 0.87 9.05 -3.37
CA VAL A 18 -0.48 8.86 -2.84
C VAL A 18 -1.45 9.05 -4.01
N GLU A 19 -2.17 8.00 -4.37
CA GLU A 19 -3.28 8.09 -5.31
C GLU A 19 -4.55 8.43 -4.54
N PRO A 20 -5.44 9.26 -5.11
CA PRO A 20 -6.69 9.62 -4.44
C PRO A 20 -7.60 8.38 -4.32
N PRO A 21 -8.41 8.27 -3.25
CA PRO A 21 -9.31 7.14 -3.09
C PRO A 21 -10.36 7.12 -4.21
N VAL A 22 -10.66 5.92 -4.71
CA VAL A 22 -11.67 5.71 -5.77
C VAL A 22 -12.89 5.00 -5.18
N LEU A 23 -14.09 5.37 -5.64
CA LEU A 23 -15.35 4.82 -5.13
C LEU A 23 -15.42 3.28 -5.27
N GLU A 24 -14.92 2.72 -6.38
CA GLU A 24 -14.88 1.28 -6.60
C GLU A 24 -14.06 0.54 -5.54
N GLU A 25 -12.93 1.11 -5.12
CA GLU A 25 -12.07 0.53 -4.08
C GLU A 25 -12.75 0.55 -2.72
N ALA A 26 -13.46 1.65 -2.40
CA ALA A 26 -14.25 1.75 -1.17
C ALA A 26 -15.37 0.70 -1.13
N ILE A 27 -16.01 0.43 -2.27
CA ILE A 27 -17.04 -0.62 -2.36
C ILE A 27 -16.44 -2.01 -2.16
N VAL A 28 -15.29 -2.31 -2.78
CA VAL A 28 -14.58 -3.58 -2.59
C VAL A 28 -14.17 -3.76 -1.13
N ALA A 29 -13.70 -2.70 -0.48
CA ALA A 29 -13.38 -2.71 0.94
C ALA A 29 -14.63 -3.01 1.79
N ALA A 30 -15.73 -2.29 1.57
CA ALA A 30 -16.99 -2.49 2.29
C ALA A 30 -17.54 -3.92 2.15
N GLN A 31 -17.52 -4.49 0.93
CA GLN A 31 -17.86 -5.89 0.66
C GLN A 31 -16.94 -6.89 1.38
N GLY A 32 -15.73 -6.48 1.75
CA GLY A 32 -14.82 -7.29 2.57
C GLY A 32 -15.17 -7.30 4.06
N LEU A 33 -15.96 -6.33 4.53
CA LEU A 33 -16.39 -6.20 5.92
C LEU A 33 -17.79 -6.78 6.18
N THR A 34 -18.72 -6.65 5.23
CA THR A 34 -20.12 -7.07 5.39
C THR A 34 -20.77 -7.49 4.07
N ASP A 35 -21.73 -8.42 4.15
CA ASP A 35 -22.54 -8.88 3.01
C ASP A 35 -23.86 -8.11 2.86
N ASP A 36 -24.24 -7.32 3.87
CA ASP A 36 -25.45 -6.49 3.86
C ASP A 36 -25.27 -5.25 2.98
N ILE A 37 -26.21 -5.00 2.05
CA ILE A 37 -26.11 -3.94 1.05
C ILE A 37 -26.21 -2.56 1.68
N ASP A 38 -27.14 -2.37 2.62
CA ASP A 38 -27.31 -1.06 3.28
C ASP A 38 -26.06 -0.71 4.08
N SER A 39 -25.50 -1.67 4.82
CA SER A 39 -24.23 -1.51 5.53
C SER A 39 -23.04 -1.25 4.58
N GLN A 40 -22.99 -1.90 3.41
CA GLN A 40 -21.94 -1.65 2.41
C GLN A 40 -21.99 -0.21 1.88
N VAL A 41 -23.21 0.31 1.65
CA VAL A 41 -23.42 1.68 1.18
C VAL A 41 -22.95 2.69 2.23
N GLU A 42 -23.32 2.49 3.49
CA GLU A 42 -22.90 3.35 4.60
C GLU A 42 -21.37 3.40 4.72
N ILE A 43 -20.70 2.23 4.73
CA ILE A 43 -19.24 2.16 4.86
C ILE A 43 -18.54 2.81 3.65
N ALA A 44 -19.00 2.53 2.43
CA ALA A 44 -18.40 3.11 1.23
C ALA A 44 -18.59 4.64 1.17
N ALA A 45 -19.76 5.14 1.61
CA ALA A 45 -20.03 6.56 1.76
C ALA A 45 -19.09 7.23 2.77
N GLN A 46 -18.88 6.61 3.93
CA GLN A 46 -17.94 7.09 4.95
C GLN A 46 -16.49 7.11 4.47
N LEU A 47 -16.05 6.08 3.73
CA LEU A 47 -14.69 6.01 3.17
C LEU A 47 -14.43 7.09 2.11
N MET A 48 -15.45 7.45 1.32
CA MET A 48 -15.34 8.42 0.23
C MET A 48 -15.73 9.85 0.63
N GLY A 49 -16.45 10.03 1.73
CA GLY A 49 -17.03 11.32 2.12
C GLY A 49 -18.14 11.78 1.18
N LEU A 50 -18.87 10.84 0.57
CA LEU A 50 -19.97 11.09 -0.38
C LEU A 50 -21.32 10.74 0.27
N PRO A 51 -22.44 11.31 -0.19
CA PRO A 51 -23.76 10.93 0.30
C PRO A 51 -24.13 9.51 -0.14
N GLU A 52 -24.88 8.80 0.70
CA GLU A 52 -25.31 7.41 0.43
C GLU A 52 -26.10 7.27 -0.88
N GLU A 53 -26.91 8.27 -1.23
CA GLU A 53 -27.70 8.30 -2.47
C GLU A 53 -26.84 8.22 -3.74
N GLU A 54 -25.62 8.77 -3.71
CA GLU A 54 -24.69 8.70 -4.85
C GLU A 54 -23.96 7.36 -4.91
N VAL A 55 -23.77 6.71 -3.76
CA VAL A 55 -23.00 5.46 -3.62
C VAL A 55 -23.88 4.23 -3.88
N ARG A 56 -25.13 4.26 -3.40
CA ARG A 56 -26.13 3.19 -3.52
C ARG A 56 -26.27 2.60 -4.93
N PRO A 57 -26.45 3.40 -6.00
CA PRO A 57 -26.57 2.85 -7.36
C PRO A 57 -25.29 2.17 -7.86
N VAL A 58 -24.12 2.53 -7.32
CA VAL A 58 -22.84 1.93 -7.70
C VAL A 58 -22.63 0.61 -6.97
N VAL A 59 -22.96 0.55 -5.67
CA VAL A 59 -22.92 -0.68 -4.87
C VAL A 59 -23.87 -1.75 -5.42
N LEU A 60 -25.09 -1.35 -5.79
CA LEU A 60 -26.06 -2.27 -6.39
C LEU A 60 -25.59 -2.85 -7.74
N LYS A 61 -24.81 -2.09 -8.51
CA LYS A 61 -24.22 -2.56 -9.78
C LYS A 61 -23.03 -3.49 -9.55
N SER A 62 -22.29 -3.30 -8.46
CA SER A 62 -21.11 -4.09 -8.11
C SER A 62 -21.42 -5.24 -7.15
N ALA A 63 -22.70 -5.46 -6.83
CA ALA A 63 -23.16 -6.56 -5.99
C ALA A 63 -22.63 -7.89 -6.55
N PRO A 64 -21.83 -8.65 -5.78
CA PRO A 64 -21.19 -9.84 -6.30
C PRO A 64 -22.23 -10.94 -6.53
N LEU A 65 -22.11 -11.64 -7.66
CA LEU A 65 -22.64 -13.00 -7.81
C LEU A 65 -22.12 -13.85 -6.63
N PRO A 66 -22.92 -14.80 -6.10
CA PRO A 66 -22.58 -15.53 -4.87
C PRO A 66 -21.16 -16.08 -4.98
N ARG A 67 -20.25 -15.52 -4.15
CA ARG A 67 -18.84 -15.87 -4.15
C ARG A 67 -18.75 -17.32 -3.70
N ARG A 68 -18.51 -18.22 -4.66
CA ARG A 68 -18.14 -19.61 -4.38
C ARG A 68 -16.99 -19.55 -3.40
N SER A 69 -17.21 -20.12 -2.22
CA SER A 69 -16.33 -20.10 -1.07
C SER A 69 -15.02 -20.82 -1.35
N GLU A 70 -14.14 -20.19 -2.12
CA GLU A 70 -12.76 -20.64 -2.33
C GLU A 70 -11.84 -19.46 -2.10
N ARG A 71 -11.96 -18.84 -0.92
CA ARG A 71 -10.83 -18.15 -0.31
C ARG A 71 -9.84 -19.24 0.10
N ALA A 72 -9.10 -19.76 -0.87
CA ALA A 72 -7.86 -20.44 -0.57
C ALA A 72 -7.04 -19.47 0.30
N PRO A 73 -6.49 -19.90 1.44
CA PRO A 73 -5.57 -19.03 2.17
C PRO A 73 -4.44 -18.74 1.19
N GLU A 74 -4.29 -17.46 0.82
CA GLU A 74 -3.20 -17.00 0.00
C GLU A 74 -1.91 -17.17 0.81
N ARG A 75 -1.43 -18.42 0.80
CA ARG A 75 -0.16 -18.83 1.34
C ARG A 75 0.87 -18.12 0.47
N LEU A 76 1.45 -17.07 1.04
CA LEU A 76 2.87 -16.78 0.95
C LEU A 76 3.47 -17.02 -0.44
N LEU A 77 3.16 -16.17 -1.41
CA LEU A 77 4.09 -15.95 -2.51
C LEU A 77 5.08 -14.88 -2.07
N MET A 78 6.04 -15.31 -1.25
CA MET A 78 7.34 -14.64 -1.20
C MET A 78 7.83 -14.54 -2.66
N PRO A 79 8.08 -13.34 -3.21
CA PRO A 79 8.84 -13.29 -4.44
C PRO A 79 10.22 -13.85 -4.09
N GLU A 80 10.64 -14.90 -4.80
CA GLU A 80 12.04 -15.29 -4.84
C GLU A 80 12.83 -14.08 -5.35
N ARG A 81 13.28 -13.26 -4.42
CA ARG A 81 14.21 -12.17 -4.68
C ARG A 81 15.53 -12.85 -5.05
N PRO A 82 16.13 -12.59 -6.22
CA PRO A 82 17.45 -13.14 -6.56
C PRO A 82 18.59 -12.54 -5.70
N GLU A 83 18.27 -11.72 -4.70
CA GLU A 83 19.26 -11.04 -3.88
C GLU A 83 18.90 -11.22 -2.40
N GLY A 84 19.43 -12.30 -1.81
CA GLY A 84 19.47 -12.51 -0.37
C GLY A 84 20.22 -11.37 0.35
N PRO A 85 20.32 -11.42 1.70
CA PRO A 85 21.01 -10.37 2.45
C PRO A 85 22.44 -10.18 1.94
N LYS A 86 22.79 -8.97 1.50
CA LYS A 86 24.16 -8.62 1.07
C LYS A 86 25.07 -8.60 2.30
N VAL A 87 25.76 -9.70 2.54
CA VAL A 87 26.77 -9.79 3.60
C VAL A 87 28.08 -9.19 3.09
N VAL A 88 28.60 -8.18 3.81
CA VAL A 88 29.92 -7.59 3.54
C VAL A 88 30.90 -8.10 4.60
N VAL A 89 31.86 -8.90 4.19
CA VAL A 89 32.98 -9.32 5.05
C VAL A 89 34.09 -8.29 4.89
N VAL A 90 34.51 -7.67 6.00
CA VAL A 90 35.63 -6.73 6.02
C VAL A 90 36.77 -7.33 6.83
N GLU A 91 37.91 -7.57 6.19
CA GLU A 91 39.15 -7.89 6.89
C GLU A 91 39.71 -6.61 7.54
N ARG A 92 39.89 -6.62 8.86
CA ARG A 92 40.46 -5.48 9.60
C ARG A 92 41.93 -5.74 9.92
N LYS A 93 42.82 -4.92 9.34
CA LYS A 93 44.25 -4.95 9.65
C LYS A 93 44.51 -4.35 11.03
N ARG A 94 45.22 -5.07 11.90
CA ARG A 94 45.57 -4.59 13.25
C ARG A 94 46.57 -3.42 13.15
N PRO A 95 46.42 -2.35 13.97
CA PRO A 95 47.38 -1.26 14.02
C PRO A 95 48.75 -1.79 14.49
N ARG A 96 49.83 -1.29 13.88
CA ARG A 96 51.19 -1.63 14.29
C ARG A 96 51.45 -1.02 15.67
N LEU A 97 51.73 -1.84 16.67
CA LEU A 97 52.22 -1.39 17.96
C LEU A 97 53.64 -0.87 17.77
N VAL A 98 53.83 0.45 17.91
CA VAL A 98 55.16 1.05 17.99
C VAL A 98 55.65 0.84 19.42
N MET A 99 56.63 -0.04 19.61
CA MET A 99 57.27 -0.19 20.92
C MET A 99 58.18 1.02 21.17
N PRO A 100 58.00 1.78 22.25
CA PRO A 100 58.95 2.81 22.65
C PRO A 100 60.28 2.15 23.07
N ARG A 101 61.39 2.74 22.62
CA ARG A 101 62.75 2.37 23.03
C ARG A 101 63.09 2.97 24.39
#